data_AF-A0A316BYY3-F1
#
_entry.id   AF-A0A316BYY3-F1
#
_cell.length_a   1.000
_cell.length_b   1.000
_cell.length_c   1.000
_cell.angle_alpha   90.00
_cell.angle_beta   90.00
_cell.angle_gamma   90.00
#
_symmetry.space_group_name_H-M   'P 1'
#
loop_
_entity.id
_entity.type
_entity.pdbx_description
1 polymer ?
#
loop_
_entity_poly.entity_id
_entity_poly.type
_entity_poly.pdbx_seq_one_letter_code
_entity_poly.pdbx_strand_id
1 'polypeptide(L)'
;MTTFKASLSICGLSQLEASNFLQVSLPTVKAWCSGKYNPPIGVWQQMASLFDQIQEAADGAAEVMDLEGIDPRVYNNIEADIRGNELPTKGAMQAAGAMALLMAIADEYLEGVSG
;
A
#
# COMPACT_ATOMS: atom_id res chain seq x y z
N MET A 1 -17.54 0.26 -8.93
CA MET A 1 -16.51 -0.08 -7.91
C MET A 1 -16.79 0.78 -6.69
N THR A 2 -16.86 0.22 -5.47
CA THR A 2 -17.08 1.04 -4.26
C THR A 2 -15.78 1.67 -3.77
N THR A 3 -15.88 2.78 -3.02
CA THR A 3 -14.72 3.40 -2.36
C THR A 3 -13.99 2.40 -1.49
N PHE A 4 -14.71 1.56 -0.74
CA PHE A 4 -14.09 0.57 0.13
C PHE A 4 -13.25 -0.45 -0.66
N LYS A 5 -13.76 -0.92 -1.80
CA LYS A 5 -13.00 -1.82 -2.68
C LYS A 5 -11.74 -1.14 -3.22
N ALA A 6 -11.82 0.13 -3.61
CA ALA A 6 -10.67 0.89 -4.07
C ALA A 6 -9.63 1.07 -2.95
N SER A 7 -10.06 1.37 -1.72
CA SER A 7 -9.17 1.47 -0.55
C SER A 7 -8.43 0.17 -0.26
N LEU A 8 -9.08 -0.99 -0.38
CA LEU A 8 -8.40 -2.29 -0.27
C LEU A 8 -7.30 -2.43 -1.32
N SER A 9 -7.59 -2.08 -2.58
CA SER A 9 -6.61 -2.15 -3.66
C SER A 9 -5.42 -1.20 -3.44
N ILE A 10 -5.65 0.01 -2.94
CA ILE A 10 -4.59 0.97 -2.59
C ILE A 10 -3.70 0.40 -1.49
N CYS A 11 -4.28 -0.23 -0.47
CA CYS A 11 -3.52 -0.84 0.62
C CYS A 11 -2.97 -2.24 0.29
N GLY A 12 -3.05 -2.66 -0.99
CA GLY A 12 -2.59 -3.98 -1.44
C GLY A 12 -3.38 -5.17 -0.88
N LEU A 13 -4.54 -4.97 -0.26
CA LEU A 13 -5.29 -6.04 0.38
C LEU A 13 -6.20 -6.79 -0.61
N SER A 14 -6.04 -8.12 -0.67
CA SER A 14 -7.11 -8.98 -1.16
C SER A 14 -8.31 -8.97 -0.20
N GLN A 15 -9.49 -9.42 -0.66
CA GLN A 15 -10.66 -9.53 0.21
C GLN A 15 -10.45 -10.51 1.38
N LEU A 16 -9.60 -11.54 1.18
CA LEU A 16 -9.25 -12.50 2.22
C LEU A 16 -8.33 -11.85 3.27
N GLU A 17 -7.26 -11.17 2.83
CA GLU A 17 -6.38 -10.44 3.73
C GLU A 17 -7.13 -9.34 4.50
N ALA A 18 -8.02 -8.61 3.83
CA ALA A 18 -8.88 -7.63 4.48
C ALA A 18 -9.79 -8.26 5.55
N SER A 19 -10.30 -9.48 5.32
CA SER A 19 -11.11 -10.19 6.33
C SER A 19 -10.29 -10.56 7.57
N ASN A 20 -9.04 -10.97 7.38
CA ASN A 20 -8.12 -11.29 8.48
C ASN A 20 -7.69 -10.02 9.23
N PHE A 21 -7.28 -8.99 8.49
CA PHE A 21 -6.82 -7.70 9.05
C PHE A 21 -7.92 -7.00 9.86
N LEU A 22 -9.12 -6.89 9.30
CA LEU A 22 -10.26 -6.23 9.95
C LEU A 22 -11.00 -7.12 10.95
N GLN A 23 -10.58 -8.38 11.10
CA GLN A 23 -11.19 -9.39 11.98
C GLN A 23 -12.70 -9.56 11.76
N VAL A 24 -13.12 -9.57 10.49
CA VAL A 24 -14.52 -9.79 10.08
C VAL A 24 -14.61 -10.94 9.08
N SER A 25 -15.83 -11.45 8.87
CA SER A 25 -16.03 -12.52 7.89
C SER A 25 -15.76 -12.07 6.44
N LEU A 26 -15.21 -12.95 5.60
CA LEU A 26 -15.06 -12.70 4.16
C LEU A 26 -16.39 -12.30 3.46
N PRO A 27 -17.55 -12.92 3.78
CA PRO A 27 -18.84 -12.44 3.28
C PRO A 27 -19.15 -10.98 3.64
N THR A 28 -18.78 -10.52 4.84
CA THR A 28 -18.93 -9.12 5.26
C THR A 28 -18.11 -8.20 4.35
N VAL A 29 -16.82 -8.52 4.15
CA VAL A 29 -15.93 -7.76 3.24
C VAL A 29 -16.49 -7.72 1.82
N LYS A 30 -17.00 -8.85 1.31
CA LYS A 30 -17.63 -8.93 -0.01
C LYS A 30 -18.86 -8.03 -0.13
N ALA A 31 -19.70 -7.97 0.91
CA ALA A 31 -20.88 -7.12 0.93
C ALA A 31 -20.52 -5.62 0.93
N TRP A 32 -19.45 -5.22 1.61
CA TRP A 32 -18.91 -3.86 1.54
C TRP A 32 -18.30 -3.54 0.17
N CYS A 33 -17.54 -4.47 -0.40
CA CYS A 33 -16.97 -4.34 -1.74
C CYS A 33 -18.02 -4.19 -2.85
N SER A 34 -19.20 -4.79 -2.67
CA SER A 34 -20.31 -4.68 -3.63
C SER A 34 -21.20 -3.47 -3.39
N GLY A 35 -21.06 -2.78 -2.25
CA GLY A 35 -21.91 -1.64 -1.88
C GLY A 35 -23.27 -2.06 -1.32
N LYS A 36 -23.46 -3.34 -1.01
CA LYS A 36 -24.69 -3.84 -0.37
C LYS A 36 -24.87 -3.23 1.03
N TYR A 37 -23.76 -3.05 1.74
CA TYR A 37 -23.71 -2.39 3.04
C TYR A 37 -22.51 -1.46 3.11
N ASN A 38 -22.58 -0.45 3.97
CA ASN A 38 -21.44 0.43 4.25
C ASN A 38 -20.60 -0.13 5.41
N PRO A 39 -19.26 -0.10 5.33
CA PRO A 39 -18.42 -0.36 6.49
C PRO A 39 -18.68 0.66 7.59
N PRO A 40 -18.64 0.25 8.87
CA PRO A 40 -18.71 1.18 9.99
C PRO A 40 -17.47 2.08 10.03
N ILE A 41 -17.58 3.25 10.67
CA ILE A 41 -16.48 4.24 10.73
C ILE A 41 -15.17 3.67 11.30
N GLY A 42 -15.25 2.76 12.27
CA GLY A 42 -14.08 2.09 12.85
C GLY A 42 -13.30 1.21 11.85
N VAL A 43 -13.95 0.71 10.80
CA VAL A 43 -13.25 0.01 9.70
C VAL A 43 -12.48 1.00 8.83
N TRP A 44 -13.06 2.17 8.55
CA TRP A 44 -12.36 3.22 7.80
C TRP A 44 -11.16 3.78 8.56
N GLN A 45 -11.27 3.91 9.89
CA GLN A 45 -10.14 4.33 10.73
C GLN A 45 -8.99 3.30 10.69
N GLN A 46 -9.29 2.00 10.71
CA GLN A 46 -8.28 0.95 10.55
C GLN A 46 -7.64 0.98 9.15
N MET A 47 -8.43 1.19 8.10
CA MET A 47 -7.90 1.35 6.74
C MET A 47 -7.00 2.59 6.62
N ALA A 48 -7.38 3.70 7.23
CA ALA A 48 -6.56 4.92 7.23
C ALA A 48 -5.24 4.71 7.98
N SER A 49 -5.27 4.02 9.13
CA SER A 49 -4.05 3.69 9.88
C SER A 49 -3.12 2.75 9.11
N LEU A 50 -3.66 1.78 8.36
CA LEU A 50 -2.84 0.94 7.48
C LEU A 50 -2.22 1.75 6.34
N PHE A 51 -3.00 2.66 5.74
CA PHE A 51 -2.51 3.52 4.68
C PHE A 51 -1.36 4.40 5.16
N ASP A 52 -1.48 5.00 6.35
CA ASP A 52 -0.42 5.79 7.00
C ASP A 52 0.88 4.98 7.17
N GLN A 53 0.79 3.75 7.68
CA GLN A 53 1.94 2.85 7.80
C GLN A 53 2.58 2.50 6.44
N ILE A 54 1.75 2.33 5.39
CA ILE A 54 2.25 2.10 4.03
C ILE A 54 3.00 3.32 3.52
N GLN A 55 2.52 4.54 3.79
CA GLN A 55 3.20 5.77 3.41
C GLN A 55 4.53 5.92 4.13
N GLU A 56 4.56 5.74 5.46
CA GLU A 56 5.82 5.78 6.23
C GLU A 56 6.84 4.76 5.69
N ALA A 57 6.38 3.56 5.32
CA ALA A 57 7.22 2.54 4.69
C ALA A 57 7.72 2.90 3.32
N ALA A 58 6.87 3.51 2.51
CA ALA A 58 7.23 3.97 1.18
C ALA A 58 8.27 5.09 1.24
N ASP A 59 8.06 6.09 2.11
CA ASP A 59 8.95 7.23 2.29
C ASP A 59 10.36 6.78 2.70
N GLY A 60 10.45 5.94 3.75
CA GLY A 60 11.75 5.42 4.21
C GLY A 60 12.46 4.53 3.18
N ALA A 61 11.71 3.81 2.35
CA ALA A 61 12.29 3.01 1.27
C ALA A 61 12.72 3.87 0.07
N ALA A 62 11.98 4.93 -0.26
CA ALA A 62 12.30 5.84 -1.35
C ALA A 62 13.60 6.63 -1.07
N GLU A 63 13.78 7.12 0.16
CA GLU A 63 14.97 7.89 0.57
C GLU A 63 16.30 7.15 0.36
N VAL A 64 16.28 5.81 0.46
CA VAL A 64 17.48 4.96 0.32
C VAL A 64 17.56 4.26 -1.04
N MET A 65 16.60 4.51 -1.93
CA MET A 65 16.53 3.87 -3.24
C MET A 65 17.44 4.59 -4.24
N ASP A 66 18.58 3.98 -4.55
CA ASP A 66 19.50 4.45 -5.59
C ASP A 66 19.08 3.91 -6.96
N LEU A 67 18.32 4.70 -7.72
CA LEU A 67 17.81 4.31 -9.04
C LEU A 67 18.90 4.16 -10.10
N GLU A 68 20.05 4.85 -9.98
CA GLU A 68 21.15 4.73 -10.95
C GLU A 68 21.83 3.35 -10.88
N GLY A 69 21.79 2.70 -9.71
CA GLY A 69 22.41 1.41 -9.46
C GLY A 69 21.49 0.19 -9.56
N ILE A 70 20.17 0.37 -9.68
CA ILE A 70 19.20 -0.74 -9.66
C ILE A 70 18.90 -1.23 -11.10
N ASP A 71 19.08 -2.54 -11.34
CA ASP A 71 18.60 -3.18 -12.57
C ASP A 71 17.06 -3.02 -12.65
N PRO A 72 16.50 -2.42 -13.72
CA PRO A 72 15.06 -2.25 -13.90
C PRO A 72 14.24 -3.54 -13.80
N ARG A 73 14.86 -4.71 -13.97
CA ARG A 73 14.22 -6.02 -13.74
C ARG A 73 13.80 -6.23 -12.28
N VAL A 74 14.43 -5.54 -11.35
CA VAL A 74 14.17 -5.62 -9.90
C VAL A 74 12.94 -4.80 -9.51
N TYR A 75 12.53 -3.82 -10.33
CA TYR A 75 11.36 -2.96 -10.06
C TYR A 75 10.06 -3.72 -9.80
N ASN A 76 9.91 -4.93 -10.35
CA ASN A 76 8.73 -5.76 -10.14
C ASN A 76 8.68 -6.48 -8.77
N ASN A 77 9.76 -6.43 -7.98
CA ASN A 77 9.88 -7.17 -6.73
C ASN A 77 10.41 -6.30 -5.57
N ILE A 78 10.25 -4.98 -5.65
CA ILE A 78 10.59 -4.10 -4.53
C ILE A 78 9.57 -4.33 -3.42
N GLU A 79 10.05 -4.83 -2.28
CA GLU A 79 9.29 -4.87 -1.03
C GLU A 79 9.90 -3.80 -0.11
N ALA A 80 9.07 -2.89 0.41
CA ALA A 80 9.51 -1.92 1.39
C ALA A 80 9.46 -2.58 2.77
N ASP A 81 10.63 -2.83 3.33
CA ASP A 81 10.80 -3.30 4.71
C ASP A 81 11.43 -2.18 5.53
N ILE A 82 10.63 -1.50 6.36
CA ILE A 82 11.20 -0.65 7.40
C ILE A 82 11.68 -1.57 8.52
N ARG A 83 12.99 -1.56 8.76
CA ARG A 83 13.60 -2.16 9.95
C ARG A 83 12.88 -1.68 11.22
N GLY A 84 11.94 -2.48 11.73
CA GLY A 84 11.31 -2.30 13.04
C GLY A 84 9.77 -2.25 13.06
N ASN A 85 9.07 -2.19 11.92
CA ASN A 85 7.60 -2.20 11.90
C ASN A 85 7.07 -2.90 10.63
N GLU A 86 7.06 -4.24 10.63
CA GLU A 86 6.56 -5.04 9.51
C GLU A 86 5.09 -4.72 9.24
N LEU A 87 4.77 -4.39 7.98
CA LEU A 87 3.39 -4.19 7.55
C LEU A 87 2.60 -5.50 7.70
N PRO A 88 1.30 -5.42 8.06
CA PRO A 88 0.55 -6.58 8.54
C PRO A 88 0.26 -7.63 7.46
N THR A 89 0.49 -7.32 6.18
CA THR A 89 0.25 -8.25 5.08
C THR A 89 1.32 -8.10 4.01
N LYS A 90 1.56 -9.19 3.26
CA LYS A 90 2.43 -9.14 2.07
C LYS A 90 1.94 -8.14 1.05
N GLY A 91 0.62 -8.07 0.83
CA GLY A 91 0.02 -7.07 -0.04
C GLY A 91 0.34 -5.63 0.36
N ALA A 92 0.33 -5.32 1.66
CA ALA A 92 0.69 -3.99 2.16
C ALA A 92 2.18 -3.68 1.94
N MET A 93 3.09 -4.65 2.18
CA MET A 93 4.52 -4.49 1.87
C MET A 93 4.78 -4.23 0.39
N GLN A 94 4.05 -4.93 -0.48
CA GLN A 94 4.12 -4.72 -1.93
C GLN A 94 3.56 -3.35 -2.34
N ALA A 95 2.49 -2.90 -1.71
CA ALA A 95 1.93 -1.57 -1.94
C ALA A 95 2.91 -0.46 -1.54
N ALA A 96 3.58 -0.61 -0.39
CA ALA A 96 4.61 0.31 0.07
C ALA A 96 5.84 0.31 -0.87
N GLY A 97 6.32 -0.86 -1.30
CA GLY A 97 7.43 -0.94 -2.28
C GLY A 97 7.09 -0.32 -3.64
N ALA A 98 5.87 -0.54 -4.13
CA ALA A 98 5.39 0.10 -5.35
C ALA A 98 5.29 1.63 -5.20
N MET A 99 4.79 2.11 -4.06
CA MET A 99 4.73 3.55 -3.76
C MET A 99 6.14 4.16 -3.69
N ALA A 100 7.08 3.51 -2.99
CA ALA A 100 8.46 3.95 -2.87
C ALA A 100 9.13 4.12 -4.24
N LEU A 101 8.96 3.12 -5.12
CA LEU A 101 9.50 3.19 -6.49
C LEU A 101 8.93 4.37 -7.27
N LEU A 102 7.60 4.57 -7.21
CA LEU A 102 6.95 5.67 -7.91
C LEU A 102 7.40 7.03 -7.38
N MET A 103 7.62 7.15 -6.08
CA MET A 103 8.16 8.36 -5.45
C MET A 103 9.57 8.64 -5.91
N ALA A 104 10.48 7.66 -5.81
CA ALA A 104 11.87 7.81 -6.24
C ALA A 104 11.97 8.23 -7.71
N ILE A 105 11.17 7.62 -8.60
CA ILE A 105 11.14 8.01 -10.02
C ILE A 105 10.59 9.42 -10.22
N ALA A 106 9.56 9.80 -9.46
CA ALA A 106 8.99 11.14 -9.54
C ALA A 106 10.00 12.21 -9.10
N ASP A 107 10.76 11.94 -8.04
CA ASP A 107 11.79 12.84 -7.54
C ASP A 107 12.92 13.02 -8.56
N GLU A 108 13.45 11.93 -9.13
CA GLU A 108 14.47 11.98 -10.19
C GLU A 108 13.98 12.77 -11.43
N TYR A 109 12.72 12.59 -11.82
CA TYR A 109 12.13 13.34 -12.94
C TYR A 109 12.02 14.84 -12.65
N LEU A 110 11.64 15.23 -11.42
CA LEU A 110 11.54 16.64 -11.03
C LEU A 110 12.90 17.32 -10.95
N GLU A 111 13.94 16.61 -10.50
CA GLU A 111 15.32 17.11 -10.51
C GLU A 111 15.84 17.30 -11.94
N GLY A 112 15.57 16.35 -12.85
CA GLY A 112 16.02 16.41 -14.25
C GLY A 112 15.31 17.49 -15.10
N VAL A 113 14.12 17.95 -14.72
CA VAL A 113 13.40 19.04 -15.41
C VAL A 113 13.86 20.43 -14.93
N SER A 114 14.56 20.49 -13.80
CA SER A 114 15.06 21.73 -13.19
C SER A 114 16.49 22.10 -13.65
N GLY A 115 17.14 21.26 -14.45
CA GLY A 115 18.52 21.40 -14.95
C GLY A 115 18.66 21.94 -16.36
#